data_AF-A0A1E3G553-F1
#
_entry.id   AF-A0A1E3G553-F1
#
_cell.length_a   1.000
_cell.length_b   1.000
_cell.length_c   1.000
_cell.angle_alpha   90.00
_cell.angle_beta   90.00
_cell.angle_gamma   90.00
#
_symmetry.space_group_name_H-M   'P 1'
#
loop_
_entity.id
_entity.type
_entity.pdbx_description
1 polymer ?
#
loop_
_entity_poly.entity_id
_entity_poly.type
_entity_poly.pdbx_seq_one_letter_code
_entity_poly.pdbx_strand_id
1 'polypeptide(L)'
;MKILQINSVCGRRSTGRIVLDIHKVLVKNGHQSYVAFGRPPTIGCPEAIRIGNSLDLYLHVLKTRLFDSHGFGLWRATKEFLKKVDEINPDILHLQYSSIT
;
A
#
# COMPACT_ATOMS: atom_id res chain seq x y z
N MET A 1 -16.86 3.32 -9.85
CA MET A 1 -16.31 2.17 -9.10
C MET A 1 -15.02 2.58 -8.42
N LYS A 2 -14.79 2.04 -7.23
CA LYS A 2 -13.58 2.19 -6.43
C LYS A 2 -12.68 0.97 -6.63
N ILE A 3 -11.44 1.19 -7.00
CA ILE A 3 -10.49 0.13 -7.35
C ILE A 3 -9.23 0.34 -6.55
N LEU A 4 -8.82 -0.67 -5.78
CA LEU A 4 -7.60 -0.64 -4.99
C LEU A 4 -6.54 -1.55 -5.62
N GLN A 5 -5.41 -0.99 -6.01
CA GLN A 5 -4.26 -1.73 -6.51
C GLN A 5 -3.22 -1.88 -5.40
N ILE A 6 -2.69 -3.09 -5.20
CA ILE A 6 -1.65 -3.34 -4.18
C ILE A 6 -0.38 -3.81 -4.89
N ASN A 7 0.72 -3.09 -4.66
CA ASN A 7 2.03 -3.43 -5.21
C ASN A 7 3.17 -3.06 -4.24
N SER A 8 4.39 -3.56 -4.45
CA SER A 8 5.55 -3.21 -3.63
C SER A 8 6.03 -1.77 -3.88
N VAL A 9 5.83 -1.24 -5.10
CA VAL A 9 6.32 0.06 -5.56
C VAL A 9 5.26 0.79 -6.39
N CYS A 10 5.30 2.13 -6.43
CA CYS A 10 4.42 2.93 -7.28
C CYS A 10 5.23 3.89 -8.16
N GLY A 11 4.97 3.89 -9.47
CA GLY A 11 5.59 4.79 -10.44
C GLY A 11 7.06 4.55 -10.76
N ARG A 12 7.66 3.51 -10.16
CA ARG A 12 9.07 3.13 -10.38
C ARG A 12 9.22 1.62 -10.54
N ARG A 13 10.32 1.20 -11.17
CA ARG A 13 10.51 -0.17 -11.69
C ARG A 13 9.40 -0.56 -12.69
N SER A 14 9.47 -1.74 -13.28
CA SER A 14 8.51 -2.21 -14.27
C SER A 14 7.08 -2.27 -13.71
N THR A 15 6.88 -2.98 -12.61
CA THR A 15 5.56 -3.18 -12.00
C THR A 15 4.95 -1.88 -11.48
N GLY A 16 5.75 -0.97 -10.91
CA GLY A 16 5.24 0.32 -10.44
C GLY A 16 4.81 1.25 -11.57
N ARG A 17 5.45 1.19 -12.76
CA ARG A 17 5.00 1.93 -13.95
C ARG A 17 3.68 1.36 -14.48
N ILE A 18 3.55 0.04 -14.55
CA ILE A 18 2.31 -0.63 -14.98
C ILE A 18 1.14 -0.22 -14.07
N VAL A 19 1.32 -0.27 -12.75
CA VAL A 19 0.29 0.15 -11.79
C VAL A 19 -0.11 1.62 -11.99
N LEU A 20 0.87 2.49 -12.26
CA LEU A 20 0.60 3.90 -12.52
C LEU A 20 -0.18 4.12 -13.83
N ASP A 21 0.15 3.38 -14.88
CA ASP A 21 -0.56 3.48 -16.16
C ASP A 21 -1.99 2.94 -16.05
N ILE A 22 -2.18 1.82 -15.35
CA ILE A 22 -3.51 1.29 -15.01
C ILE A 22 -4.30 2.34 -14.21
N HIS A 23 -3.68 2.93 -13.18
CA HIS A 23 -4.32 3.98 -12.37
C HIS A 23 -4.79 5.16 -13.23
N LYS A 24 -3.95 5.66 -14.15
CA LYS A 24 -4.32 6.75 -15.06
C LYS A 24 -5.49 6.38 -15.96
N VAL A 25 -5.50 5.16 -16.51
CA VAL A 25 -6.60 4.68 -17.38
C VAL A 25 -7.90 4.59 -16.58
N LEU A 26 -7.85 4.07 -15.35
CA LEU A 26 -9.03 3.97 -14.48
C LEU A 26 -9.60 5.35 -14.14
N VAL A 27 -8.75 6.31 -13.77
CA VAL A 27 -9.17 7.69 -13.48
C VAL A 27 -9.75 8.36 -14.72
N LYS A 28 -9.11 8.18 -15.89
CA LYS A 28 -9.61 8.70 -17.17
C LYS A 28 -10.99 8.15 -17.53
N ASN A 29 -11.29 6.91 -17.15
CA ASN A 29 -12.59 6.27 -17.36
C ASN A 29 -13.63 6.65 -16.27
N GLY A 30 -13.33 7.60 -15.39
CA GLY A 30 -14.24 8.07 -14.34
C GLY A 30 -14.31 7.14 -13.13
N HIS A 31 -13.33 6.24 -12.95
CA HIS A 31 -13.23 5.39 -11.76
C HIS A 31 -12.33 6.02 -10.70
N GLN A 32 -12.65 5.73 -9.43
CA GLN A 32 -11.78 6.08 -8.31
C GLN A 32 -10.74 4.99 -8.16
N SER A 33 -9.47 5.31 -8.37
CA SER A 33 -8.38 4.34 -8.30
C SER A 33 -7.42 4.71 -7.17
N TYR A 34 -7.13 3.76 -6.30
CA TYR A 34 -6.20 3.90 -5.19
C TYR A 34 -5.03 2.94 -5.39
N VAL A 35 -3.82 3.36 -4.99
CA VAL A 35 -2.63 2.52 -5.10
C VAL A 35 -1.95 2.35 -3.76
N ALA A 36 -2.03 1.17 -3.17
CA ALA A 36 -1.31 0.83 -1.96
C ALA A 36 0.11 0.32 -2.26
N PHE A 37 1.12 0.89 -1.61
CA PHE A 37 2.52 0.58 -1.84
C PHE A 37 3.34 0.44 -0.55
N GLY A 38 4.32 -0.47 -0.54
CA GLY A 38 5.19 -0.70 0.62
C GLY A 38 6.51 0.10 0.61
N ARG A 39 7.17 0.22 -0.55
CA ARG A 39 8.56 0.71 -0.63
C ARG A 39 8.63 2.13 -1.22
N PRO A 40 9.00 3.16 -0.44
CA PRO A 40 9.27 4.49 -0.97
C PRO A 40 10.58 4.53 -1.80
N PRO A 41 10.79 5.57 -2.63
CA PRO A 41 9.87 6.66 -2.96
C PRO A 41 8.85 6.24 -4.03
N THR A 42 7.79 7.04 -4.20
CA THR A 42 6.80 6.91 -5.29
C THR A 42 6.94 8.05 -6.28
N ILE A 43 6.65 7.79 -7.55
CA ILE A 43 6.79 8.78 -8.63
C ILE A 43 5.43 8.94 -9.32
N GLY A 44 4.84 10.12 -9.24
CA GLY A 44 3.59 10.43 -9.96
C GLY A 44 2.36 9.65 -9.51
N CYS A 45 2.29 9.23 -8.24
CA CYS A 45 1.15 8.51 -7.68
C CYS A 45 0.37 9.41 -6.70
N PRO A 46 -0.68 10.13 -7.14
CA PRO A 46 -1.42 11.09 -6.30
C PRO A 46 -2.26 10.40 -5.21
N GLU A 47 -2.92 9.28 -5.53
CA GLU A 47 -3.78 8.51 -4.60
C GLU A 47 -3.03 7.31 -4.00
N ALA A 48 -1.80 7.54 -3.52
CA ALA A 48 -0.90 6.48 -3.08
C ALA A 48 -1.00 6.23 -1.57
N ILE A 49 -1.43 5.04 -1.17
CA ILE A 49 -1.57 4.60 0.21
C ILE A 49 -0.29 3.88 0.63
N ARG A 50 0.47 4.45 1.55
CA ARG A 50 1.65 3.77 2.09
C ARG A 50 1.25 2.65 3.06
N ILE A 51 1.69 1.42 2.75
CA ILE A 51 1.62 0.25 3.61
C ILE A 51 2.91 0.23 4.46
N GLY A 52 2.76 0.33 5.78
CA GLY A 52 3.89 0.40 6.72
C GLY A 52 4.47 1.82 6.80
N ASN A 53 3.96 2.60 7.76
CA ASN A 53 4.57 3.88 8.13
C ASN A 53 5.45 3.66 9.36
N SER A 54 6.73 4.01 9.27
CA SER A 54 7.72 3.74 10.30
C SER A 54 7.60 4.64 11.53
N LEU A 55 6.98 5.82 11.46
CA LEU A 55 6.98 6.76 12.60
C LEU A 55 6.05 6.33 13.75
N ASP A 56 4.79 6.02 13.46
CA ASP A 56 3.85 5.46 14.45
C ASP A 56 4.26 4.04 14.88
N LEU A 57 4.77 3.26 13.94
CA LEU A 57 5.26 1.91 14.19
C LEU A 57 6.49 1.94 15.12
N TYR A 58 7.42 2.89 15.00
CA TYR A 58 8.64 2.94 15.82
C TYR A 58 8.35 3.32 17.28
N LEU A 59 7.45 4.29 17.51
CA LEU A 59 6.99 4.66 18.86
C LEU A 59 6.28 3.50 19.58
N HIS A 60 5.46 2.73 18.86
CA HIS A 60 4.80 1.55 19.43
C HIS A 60 5.70 0.29 19.47
N VAL A 61 6.67 0.18 18.56
CA VAL A 61 7.64 -0.92 18.49
C VAL A 61 8.72 -0.80 19.55
N LEU A 62 9.13 0.40 19.95
CA LEU A 62 9.94 0.63 21.16
C LEU A 62 9.27 0.00 22.40
N LYS A 63 7.94 0.14 22.49
CA LYS A 63 7.14 -0.47 23.57
C LYS A 63 7.06 -2.00 23.47
N THR A 64 7.06 -2.59 22.27
CA THR A 64 7.04 -4.06 22.09
C THR A 64 8.41 -4.73 21.98
N ARG A 65 9.49 -4.00 21.71
CA ARG A 65 10.87 -4.54 21.70
C ARG A 65 11.36 -4.95 23.08
N LEU A 66 10.76 -4.42 24.15
CA LEU A 66 10.98 -4.91 25.51
C LEU A 66 10.46 -6.35 25.74
N PHE A 67 9.67 -6.92 24.81
CA PHE A 67 8.99 -8.22 24.98
C PHE A 67 9.34 -9.27 23.90
N ASP A 68 10.50 -9.15 23.24
CA ASP A 68 11.12 -10.20 22.40
C ASP A 68 10.17 -10.94 21.45
N SER A 69 9.51 -10.20 20.55
CA SER A 69 8.54 -10.79 19.59
C SER A 69 8.88 -10.43 18.15
N HIS A 70 9.91 -11.08 17.61
CA HIS A 70 10.27 -10.99 16.19
C HIS A 70 9.15 -11.60 15.31
N GLY A 71 8.31 -10.75 14.69
CA GLY A 71 7.24 -11.16 13.76
C GLY A 71 5.96 -10.32 13.84
N PHE A 72 5.71 -9.66 14.99
CA PHE A 72 4.47 -8.91 15.23
C PHE A 72 4.37 -7.58 14.46
N GLY A 73 5.48 -7.09 13.90
CA GLY A 73 5.51 -5.86 13.11
C GLY A 73 4.68 -5.94 11.83
N LEU A 74 4.64 -7.12 11.18
CA LEU A 74 3.85 -7.33 9.95
C LEU A 74 2.35 -7.40 10.25
N TRP A 75 1.94 -8.11 11.31
CA TRP A 75 0.51 -8.25 11.66
C TRP A 75 -0.17 -6.90 11.88
N ARG A 76 0.50 -5.97 12.57
CA ARG A 76 -0.01 -4.63 12.82
C ARG A 76 -0.09 -3.79 11.56
N ALA A 77 0.95 -3.80 10.73
CA ALA A 77 0.94 -3.09 9.45
C ALA A 77 -0.17 -3.60 8.53
N THR A 78 -0.41 -4.91 8.49
CA THR A 78 -1.51 -5.52 7.77
C THR A 78 -2.87 -5.11 8.35
N LYS A 79 -3.05 -5.10 9.68
CA LYS A 79 -4.31 -4.70 10.31
C LYS A 79 -4.66 -3.23 10.06
N GLU A 80 -3.69 -2.33 10.16
CA GLU A 80 -3.88 -0.91 9.84
C GLU A 80 -4.14 -0.69 8.34
N PHE A 81 -3.50 -1.48 7.48
CA PHE A 81 -3.81 -1.47 6.06
C PHE A 81 -5.25 -1.92 5.81
N LEU A 82 -5.70 -3.01 6.43
CA LEU A 82 -7.07 -3.51 6.30
C LEU A 82 -8.12 -2.48 6.73
N LYS A 83 -7.89 -1.73 7.82
CA LYS A 83 -8.79 -0.62 8.20
C LYS A 83 -8.94 0.42 7.08
N LYS A 84 -7.85 0.80 6.42
CA LYS A 84 -7.90 1.72 5.27
C LYS A 84 -8.64 1.10 4.08
N VAL A 85 -8.48 -0.21 3.86
CA VAL A 85 -9.26 -0.92 2.83
C VAL A 85 -10.75 -0.87 3.16
N ASP A 86 -11.13 -1.10 4.42
CA ASP A 86 -12.52 -1.02 4.89
C ASP A 86 -13.09 0.40 4.74
N GLU A 87 -12.31 1.44 5.04
CA GLU A 87 -12.70 2.85 4.84
C GLU A 87 -12.91 3.20 3.36
N ILE A 88 -12.03 2.71 2.49
CA ILE A 88 -12.14 2.92 1.04
C ILE A 88 -13.35 2.16 0.50
N ASN A 89 -13.58 0.93 0.99
CA ASN A 89 -14.57 -0.02 0.52
C ASN A 89 -14.51 -0.19 -1.01
N PRO A 90 -13.40 -0.74 -1.56
CA PRO A 90 -13.23 -0.88 -2.99
C PRO A 90 -14.14 -1.97 -3.57
N ASP A 91 -14.70 -1.73 -4.75
CA ASP A 91 -15.46 -2.72 -5.51
C ASP A 91 -14.54 -3.84 -6.04
N ILE A 92 -13.29 -3.47 -6.37
CA ILE A 92 -12.29 -4.39 -6.91
C ILE A 92 -10.96 -4.16 -6.20
N LEU A 93 -10.37 -5.26 -5.70
CA LEU A 93 -9.03 -5.29 -5.14
C LEU A 93 -8.10 -6.07 -6.08
N HIS A 94 -7.14 -5.37 -6.68
CA HIS A 94 -6.20 -5.92 -7.64
C HIS A 94 -4.82 -6.10 -6.98
N LEU A 95 -4.42 -7.36 -6.78
CA LEU A 95 -3.11 -7.73 -6.25
C LEU A 95 -2.14 -7.94 -7.40
N GLN A 96 -1.07 -7.15 -7.46
CA GLN A 96 -0.02 -7.34 -8.46
C GLN A 96 1.24 -7.91 -7.81
N TYR A 97 1.62 -9.12 -8.21
CA TYR A 97 2.82 -9.77 -7.71
C TYR A 97 4.07 -9.03 -8.19
N SER A 98 4.87 -8.56 -7.25
CA SER A 98 6.21 -8.01 -7.45
C SER A 98 7.06 -8.50 -6.30
N SER A 99 8.14 -9.25 -6.58
CA SER A 99 8.98 -9.82 -5.53
C SER A 99 9.42 -8.72 -4.56
N ILE A 100 9.12 -8.94 -3.28
CA ILE A 100 9.64 -8.15 -2.17
C ILE A 100 11.08 -8.64 -1.95
N THR A 101 11.98 -8.36 -2.88
CA THR A 101 13.43 -8.53 -2.72
C THR A 101 14.06 -7.16 -2.56
#